data_AF-A0A4U6VRB4-F1
#
_entry.id   AF-A0A4U6VRB4-F1
#
_cell.length_a   1.000
_cell.length_b   1.000
_cell.length_c   1.000
_cell.angle_alpha   90.00
_cell.angle_beta   90.00
_cell.angle_gamma   90.00
#
_symmetry.space_group_name_H-M   'P 1'
#
loop_
_entity.id
_entity.type
_entity.pdbx_description
1 polymer ?
#
loop_
_entity_poly.entity_id
_entity_poly.type
_entity_poly.pdbx_seq_one_letter_code
_entity_poly.pdbx_strand_id
1 'polypeptide(L)'
;MPTCYKNTATRKVESILTCCSNIPQSNISLVVFTMHFNCPFKFNPHNMCYWDRFTWSSCYFHSTSDHSSRKAGLTAKEQLDPFVLIKDEVSEVTDRLRSMVVAEVPELTSAAGYFFRAGAEGKRTCPTVLLLMASAISMDIADGLENKPRARHMHLAEITEMIHISSLIHDDVLDDADTRRGMDSLNFKVGKKLAVLAGDFLLFRAFSAAVSLDNTEVVSLLATAVNNLVTGELMQMSITPAQRCSMDYYLQKTYYKTAALISNSCKAIAVLAEQTTEVQALAYQYGRHLGIAYQLIDDILDFTGTSASLGNCDSSHTFCDGRIP
;
A
#
# COMPACT_ATOMS: atom_id res chain seq x y z
N MET A 1 -29.63 24.45 -24.04
CA MET A 1 -28.52 24.97 -23.22
C MET A 1 -28.21 23.97 -22.11
N PRO A 2 -27.10 23.22 -22.15
CA PRO A 2 -26.64 22.43 -21.00
C PRO A 2 -25.19 22.80 -20.65
N THR A 3 -25.00 23.69 -19.67
CA THR A 3 -23.66 24.08 -19.17
C THR A 3 -23.59 24.25 -17.66
N CYS A 4 -24.37 23.48 -16.88
CA CYS A 4 -24.34 23.59 -15.41
C CYS A 4 -24.03 22.31 -14.61
N TYR A 5 -23.91 21.13 -15.22
CA TYR A 5 -23.69 19.87 -14.46
C TYR A 5 -22.24 19.36 -14.43
N LYS A 6 -21.29 20.02 -15.11
CA LYS A 6 -19.88 19.57 -15.20
C LYS A 6 -18.94 20.10 -14.13
N ASN A 7 -19.39 20.93 -13.19
CA ASN A 7 -18.50 21.70 -12.30
C ASN A 7 -18.49 21.28 -10.82
N THR A 8 -19.31 20.31 -10.41
CA THR A 8 -19.43 19.93 -8.99
C THR A 8 -18.62 18.69 -8.63
N ALA A 9 -18.38 17.79 -9.59
CA ALA A 9 -17.56 16.58 -9.41
C ALA A 9 -16.06 16.91 -9.37
N THR A 10 -15.58 17.73 -10.32
CA THR A 10 -14.21 18.25 -10.36
C THR A 10 -13.85 19.05 -9.11
N ARG A 11 -14.74 19.91 -8.60
CA ARG A 11 -14.50 20.70 -7.38
C ARG A 11 -14.40 19.88 -6.08
N LYS A 12 -15.01 18.69 -6.01
CA LYS A 12 -14.98 17.85 -4.79
C LYS A 12 -13.80 16.89 -4.77
N VAL A 13 -13.41 16.37 -5.93
CA VAL A 13 -12.14 15.63 -6.10
C VAL A 13 -10.95 16.58 -5.91
N GLU A 14 -11.04 17.82 -6.42
CA GLU A 14 -10.10 18.89 -6.06
C GLU A 14 -10.11 19.16 -4.56
N SER A 15 -11.22 19.07 -3.81
CA SER A 15 -11.20 19.30 -2.35
C SER A 15 -10.47 18.21 -1.56
N ILE A 16 -10.46 16.95 -2.04
CA ILE A 16 -9.72 15.84 -1.42
C ILE A 16 -8.24 15.87 -1.86
N LEU A 17 -7.95 16.23 -3.12
CA LEU A 17 -6.60 16.38 -3.65
C LEU A 17 -5.90 17.69 -3.23
N THR A 18 -6.64 18.78 -3.02
CA THR A 18 -6.15 20.02 -2.41
C THR A 18 -5.94 19.82 -0.92
N CYS A 19 -6.70 18.92 -0.29
CA CYS A 19 -6.31 18.36 1.00
C CYS A 19 -4.94 17.72 0.88
N CYS A 20 -4.70 16.76 -0.02
CA CYS A 20 -3.37 16.12 -0.21
C CYS A 20 -2.24 17.09 -0.60
N SER A 21 -2.53 18.14 -1.37
CA SER A 21 -1.56 19.17 -1.77
C SER A 21 -1.24 20.16 -0.64
N ASN A 22 -2.12 20.26 0.36
CA ASN A 22 -1.96 21.05 1.59
C ASN A 22 -2.04 20.17 2.85
N ILE A 23 -1.70 18.88 2.77
CA ILE A 23 -1.54 18.08 3.97
C ILE A 23 -0.28 18.64 4.64
N PRO A 24 -0.36 19.25 5.84
CA PRO A 24 0.85 19.51 6.61
C PRO A 24 1.59 18.17 6.73
N GLN A 25 2.91 18.15 6.48
CA GLN A 25 3.75 16.93 6.47
C GLN A 25 3.49 15.99 7.68
N SER A 26 2.93 16.52 8.77
CA SER A 26 2.42 15.78 9.92
C SER A 26 1.35 14.70 9.61
N ASN A 27 0.42 14.88 8.66
CA ASN A 27 -0.68 13.91 8.48
C ASN A 27 -0.37 12.78 7.48
N ILE A 28 0.51 12.99 6.50
CA ILE A 28 1.05 11.89 5.66
C ILE A 28 1.93 11.00 6.53
N SER A 29 2.78 11.62 7.35
CA SER A 29 3.56 10.90 8.37
C SER A 29 2.63 10.08 9.25
N LEU A 30 1.50 10.62 9.70
CA LEU A 30 0.57 9.90 10.57
C LEU A 30 -0.12 8.71 9.89
N VAL A 31 -0.54 8.79 8.62
CA VAL A 31 -1.16 7.64 7.92
C VAL A 31 -0.13 6.53 7.71
N VAL A 32 1.07 6.87 7.23
CA VAL A 32 2.14 5.88 7.02
C VAL A 32 2.65 5.32 8.35
N PHE A 33 2.75 6.14 9.39
CA PHE A 33 3.15 5.72 10.73
C PHE A 33 2.07 4.85 11.41
N THR A 34 0.78 5.15 11.21
CA THR A 34 -0.33 4.30 11.67
C THR A 34 -0.29 2.96 10.94
N MET A 35 -0.01 2.97 9.62
CA MET A 35 0.23 1.75 8.85
C MET A 35 1.43 0.94 9.37
N HIS A 36 2.44 1.60 9.92
CA HIS A 36 3.60 0.92 10.47
C HIS A 36 3.40 0.36 11.88
N PHE A 37 2.67 1.05 12.76
CA PHE A 37 2.73 0.76 14.20
C PHE A 37 1.45 0.22 14.84
N ASN A 38 0.29 0.18 14.16
CA ASN A 38 -0.96 -0.36 14.72
C ASN A 38 -1.26 0.16 16.16
N CYS A 39 -0.89 1.41 16.45
CA CYS A 39 -0.92 1.96 17.80
C CYS A 39 -1.45 3.40 17.78
N PRO A 40 -2.49 3.73 18.59
CA PRO A 40 -3.01 5.09 18.67
C PRO A 40 -2.00 5.95 19.46
N PHE A 41 -1.15 6.69 18.76
CA PHE A 41 -0.24 7.61 19.42
C PHE A 41 -1.01 8.85 19.90
N LYS A 42 -1.07 9.07 21.21
CA LYS A 42 -1.50 10.36 21.77
C LYS A 42 -0.43 11.40 21.46
N PHE A 43 -0.73 12.31 20.55
CA PHE A 43 0.13 13.43 20.17
C PHE A 43 0.40 14.31 21.41
N ASN A 44 1.65 14.38 21.88
CA ASN A 44 2.06 15.28 22.95
C ASN A 44 2.82 16.48 22.33
N PRO A 45 2.25 17.69 22.34
CA PRO A 45 2.80 18.84 21.60
C PRO A 45 4.08 19.46 22.19
N HIS A 46 4.71 18.85 23.19
CA HIS A 46 5.86 19.44 23.89
C HIS A 46 7.26 19.09 23.33
N ASN A 47 7.38 18.22 22.33
CA ASN A 47 8.70 17.80 21.79
C ASN A 47 9.08 18.41 20.43
N MET A 48 8.39 19.47 19.97
CA MET A 48 8.75 20.19 18.73
C MET A 48 9.71 21.35 19.02
N CYS A 49 10.99 21.04 19.22
CA CYS A 49 12.07 22.02 19.16
C CYS A 49 13.22 21.45 18.34
N TYR A 50 13.10 21.38 17.01
CA TYR A 50 14.27 21.45 16.09
C TYR A 50 13.92 21.45 14.58
N TRP A 51 12.91 22.19 14.10
CA TRP A 51 12.73 22.38 12.64
C TRP A 51 12.19 23.77 12.29
N ASP A 52 12.88 24.81 12.74
CA ASP A 52 12.67 26.18 12.24
C ASP A 52 13.90 26.63 11.44
N ARG A 53 13.87 26.39 10.12
CA ARG A 53 14.52 27.22 9.09
C ARG A 53 14.28 26.68 7.69
N PHE A 54 13.13 26.98 7.10
CA PHE A 54 13.04 27.22 5.65
C PHE A 54 11.93 28.25 5.40
N THR A 55 12.34 29.48 5.17
CA THR A 55 11.51 30.59 4.72
C THR A 55 11.07 30.34 3.29
N TRP A 56 9.76 30.41 3.00
CA TRP A 56 9.26 30.66 1.65
C TRP A 56 8.22 31.77 1.65
N SER A 57 8.38 32.63 0.65
CA SER A 57 7.89 33.99 0.57
C SER A 57 6.41 34.10 0.23
N SER A 58 5.83 35.16 0.78
CA SER A 58 4.48 35.67 0.61
C SER A 58 4.03 35.83 -0.85
N CYS A 59 2.85 35.30 -1.18
CA CYS A 59 2.01 35.83 -2.24
C CYS A 59 0.68 36.30 -1.64
N TYR A 60 0.44 37.59 -1.83
CA TYR A 60 -0.63 38.41 -1.30
C TYR A 60 -2.01 38.00 -1.81
N PHE A 61 -2.98 37.91 -0.90
CA PHE A 61 -4.36 38.27 -1.21
C PHE A 61 -4.89 39.16 -0.07
N HIS A 62 -5.14 40.43 -0.40
CA HIS A 62 -5.88 41.36 0.43
C HIS A 62 -7.38 41.03 0.35
N SER A 63 -8.05 40.88 1.49
CA SER A 63 -9.25 41.68 1.79
C SER A 63 -9.63 41.56 3.28
N THR A 64 -9.46 42.68 3.97
CA THR A 64 -10.33 43.26 5.02
C THR A 64 -10.88 42.37 6.14
N SER A 65 -10.22 42.45 7.29
CA SER A 65 -10.74 42.76 8.63
C SER A 65 -12.24 42.53 8.90
N ASP A 66 -12.56 41.53 9.73
CA ASP A 66 -13.31 41.82 10.95
C ASP A 66 -12.99 40.79 12.06
N HIS A 67 -12.44 41.28 13.16
CA HIS A 67 -12.18 40.51 14.37
C HIS A 67 -13.43 40.63 15.24
N SER A 68 -14.28 39.59 15.29
CA SER A 68 -15.12 39.38 16.46
C SER A 68 -15.10 37.92 16.92
N SER A 69 -14.68 37.79 18.16
CA SER A 69 -14.73 36.64 19.05
C SER A 69 -15.78 35.55 18.73
N ARG A 70 -15.31 34.39 18.27
CA ARG A 70 -15.93 33.09 18.56
C ARG A 70 -14.85 32.05 18.87
N LYS A 71 -14.32 32.12 20.10
CA LYS A 71 -13.77 30.93 20.77
C LYS A 71 -14.96 30.11 21.25
N ALA A 72 -15.29 29.02 20.55
CA ALA A 72 -15.85 27.78 21.10
C ALA A 72 -16.28 26.86 19.95
N GLY A 73 -15.72 25.65 19.91
CA GLY A 73 -16.34 24.53 19.20
C GLY A 73 -15.73 24.10 17.86
N LEU A 74 -14.40 24.04 17.73
CA LEU A 74 -13.83 23.03 16.83
C LEU A 74 -14.00 21.69 17.54
N THR A 75 -15.13 21.02 17.30
CA THR A 75 -15.29 19.61 17.65
C THR A 75 -14.10 18.87 17.06
N ALA A 76 -13.29 18.27 17.93
CA ALA A 76 -12.30 17.28 17.51
C ALA A 76 -13.05 16.26 16.65
N LYS A 77 -12.83 16.27 15.33
CA LYS A 77 -13.21 15.11 14.51
C LYS A 77 -12.46 13.96 15.16
N GLU A 78 -13.19 13.04 15.80
CA GLU A 78 -12.60 11.78 16.23
C GLU A 78 -11.84 11.23 15.04
N GLN A 79 -10.54 11.12 15.21
CA GLN A 79 -9.64 10.66 14.18
C GLN A 79 -9.90 9.16 14.04
N LEU A 80 -10.82 8.81 13.15
CA LEU A 80 -11.19 7.42 12.88
C LEU A 80 -9.96 6.69 12.36
N ASP A 81 -9.59 5.61 13.07
CA ASP A 81 -8.51 4.74 12.65
C ASP A 81 -8.89 4.06 11.31
N PRO A 82 -8.13 4.28 10.23
CA PRO A 82 -8.44 3.71 8.92
C PRO A 82 -8.51 2.18 8.93
N PHE A 83 -7.80 1.51 9.84
CA PHE A 83 -7.86 0.05 9.97
C PHE A 83 -9.15 -0.44 10.61
N VAL A 84 -9.73 0.35 11.51
CA VAL A 84 -11.01 0.00 12.15
C VAL A 84 -12.15 0.07 11.14
N LEU A 85 -12.09 0.99 10.18
CA LEU A 85 -13.16 1.19 9.19
C LEU A 85 -13.44 -0.02 8.29
N ILE A 86 -12.43 -0.84 8.03
CA ILE A 86 -12.49 -1.96 7.09
C ILE A 86 -12.11 -3.29 7.74
N LYS A 87 -12.00 -3.33 9.07
CA LYS A 87 -11.45 -4.47 9.82
C LYS A 87 -12.16 -5.77 9.47
N ASP A 88 -13.49 -5.74 9.43
CA ASP A 88 -14.31 -6.92 9.17
C ASP A 88 -14.09 -7.42 7.73
N GLU A 89 -13.96 -6.51 6.77
CA GLU A 89 -13.72 -6.86 5.37
C GLU A 89 -12.31 -7.39 5.12
N VAL A 90 -11.30 -6.86 5.82
CA VAL A 90 -9.93 -7.39 5.79
C VAL A 90 -9.88 -8.79 6.41
N SER A 91 -10.65 -9.03 7.49
CA SER A 91 -10.79 -10.36 8.07
C SER A 91 -11.42 -11.33 7.07
N GLU A 92 -12.46 -10.89 6.37
CA GLU A 92 -13.13 -11.72 5.36
C GLU A 92 -12.21 -12.03 4.16
N VAL A 93 -11.46 -11.05 3.67
CA VAL A 93 -10.41 -11.26 2.65
C VAL A 93 -9.38 -12.28 3.13
N THR A 94 -8.97 -12.19 4.39
CA THR A 94 -8.00 -13.13 4.98
C THR A 94 -8.54 -14.55 5.03
N ASP A 95 -9.79 -14.72 5.45
CA ASP A 95 -10.42 -16.05 5.50
C ASP A 95 -10.58 -16.64 4.10
N ARG A 96 -10.98 -15.83 3.11
CA ARG A 96 -11.10 -16.29 1.71
C ARG A 96 -9.75 -16.65 1.12
N LEU A 97 -8.69 -15.89 1.39
CA LEU A 97 -7.32 -16.23 0.95
C LEU A 97 -6.90 -17.63 1.41
N ARG A 98 -7.21 -18.04 2.64
CA ARG A 98 -6.91 -19.40 3.13
C ARG A 98 -7.59 -20.49 2.29
N SER A 99 -8.79 -20.23 1.79
CA SER A 99 -9.52 -21.17 0.93
C SER A 99 -8.96 -21.23 -0.50
N MET A 100 -8.38 -20.13 -1.01
CA MET A 100 -7.87 -20.05 -2.37
C MET A 100 -6.52 -20.75 -2.59
N VAL A 101 -5.75 -20.94 -1.52
CA VAL A 101 -4.39 -21.50 -1.57
C VAL A 101 -4.32 -23.03 -1.40
N VAL A 102 -5.47 -23.70 -1.43
CA VAL A 102 -5.54 -25.16 -1.37
C VAL A 102 -5.11 -25.76 -2.71
N ALA A 103 -4.18 -26.71 -2.69
CA ALA A 103 -3.69 -27.45 -3.85
C ALA A 103 -4.05 -28.95 -3.72
N GLU A 104 -4.03 -29.67 -4.83
CA GLU A 104 -4.20 -31.14 -4.82
C GLU A 104 -3.03 -31.84 -4.12
N VAL A 105 -1.83 -31.26 -4.22
CA VAL A 105 -0.63 -31.74 -3.55
C VAL A 105 -0.55 -31.14 -2.13
N PRO A 106 -0.59 -31.96 -1.07
CA PRO A 106 -0.61 -31.47 0.32
C PRO A 106 0.61 -30.63 0.69
N GLU A 107 1.79 -31.01 0.20
CA GLU A 107 3.04 -30.28 0.46
C GLU A 107 3.00 -28.86 -0.10
N LEU A 108 2.43 -28.71 -1.30
CA LEU A 108 2.24 -27.40 -1.94
C LEU A 108 1.21 -26.56 -1.20
N THR A 109 0.11 -27.17 -0.73
CA THR A 109 -0.88 -26.49 0.12
C THR A 109 -0.24 -25.96 1.40
N SER A 110 0.58 -26.78 2.06
CA SER A 110 1.27 -26.39 3.29
C SER A 110 2.27 -25.25 3.05
N ALA A 111 2.99 -25.28 1.92
CA ALA A 111 3.97 -24.25 1.58
C ALA A 111 3.29 -22.93 1.17
N ALA A 112 2.30 -22.97 0.28
CA ALA A 112 1.56 -21.80 -0.18
C ALA A 112 0.73 -21.17 0.96
N GLY A 113 0.18 -22.00 1.86
CA GLY A 113 -0.57 -21.56 3.03
C GLY A 113 0.28 -20.95 4.16
N TYR A 114 1.62 -21.02 4.08
CA TYR A 114 2.52 -20.67 5.18
C TYR A 114 2.26 -19.28 5.76
N PHE A 115 2.11 -18.27 4.90
CA PHE A 115 1.92 -16.86 5.24
C PHE A 115 0.44 -16.46 5.46
N PHE A 116 -0.49 -17.40 5.32
CA PHE A 116 -1.93 -17.18 5.54
C PHE A 116 -2.44 -17.77 6.86
N ARG A 117 -1.55 -18.38 7.66
CA ARG A 117 -1.90 -18.90 8.98
C ARG A 117 -2.04 -17.78 10.00
N ALA A 118 -2.97 -17.93 10.93
CA ALA A 118 -3.14 -16.99 12.04
C ALA A 118 -1.80 -16.76 12.77
N GLY A 119 -1.38 -15.50 12.90
CA GLY A 119 -0.09 -15.10 13.49
C GLY A 119 1.08 -14.97 12.51
N ALA A 120 0.98 -15.52 11.30
CA ALA A 120 1.95 -15.31 10.21
C ALA A 120 1.60 -14.10 9.31
N GLU A 121 0.41 -13.59 9.51
CA GLU A 121 -0.25 -12.59 8.68
C GLU A 121 0.43 -11.24 8.89
N GLY A 122 0.83 -10.60 7.80
CA GLY A 122 1.45 -9.28 7.85
C GLY A 122 0.43 -8.20 8.17
N LYS A 123 0.86 -6.94 8.07
CA LYS A 123 0.04 -5.74 8.33
C LYS A 123 -1.15 -5.55 7.34
N ARG A 124 -1.33 -6.47 6.37
CA ARG A 124 -2.37 -6.45 5.32
C ARG A 124 -2.57 -5.06 4.70
N THR A 125 -1.45 -4.39 4.42
CA THR A 125 -1.43 -3.02 3.93
C THR A 125 -2.07 -2.91 2.55
N CYS A 126 -1.79 -3.86 1.65
CA CYS A 126 -2.38 -3.89 0.31
C CYS A 126 -3.92 -4.02 0.35
N PRO A 127 -4.52 -5.05 0.99
CA PRO A 127 -5.97 -5.13 1.15
C PRO A 127 -6.58 -3.88 1.77
N THR A 128 -5.91 -3.32 2.78
CA THR A 128 -6.41 -2.13 3.47
C THR A 128 -6.55 -0.93 2.53
N VAL A 129 -5.47 -0.63 1.79
CA VAL A 129 -5.45 0.47 0.83
C VAL A 129 -6.51 0.29 -0.24
N LEU A 130 -6.65 -0.92 -0.78
CA LEU A 130 -7.60 -1.22 -1.85
C LEU A 130 -9.05 -1.07 -1.39
N LEU A 131 -9.39 -1.58 -0.21
CA LEU A 131 -10.76 -1.52 0.32
C LEU A 131 -11.16 -0.09 0.71
N LEU A 132 -10.22 0.70 1.23
CA LEU A 132 -10.45 2.13 1.49
C LEU A 132 -10.60 2.91 0.18
N MET A 133 -9.79 2.62 -0.84
CA MET A 133 -9.94 3.20 -2.18
C MET A 133 -11.31 2.87 -2.79
N ALA A 134 -11.73 1.60 -2.68
CA ALA A 134 -13.05 1.17 -3.13
C ALA A 134 -14.18 1.92 -2.40
N SER A 135 -14.04 2.15 -1.09
CA SER A 135 -15.01 2.93 -0.31
C SER A 135 -15.03 4.39 -0.77
N ALA A 136 -13.87 5.01 -0.97
CA ALA A 136 -13.77 6.40 -1.43
C ALA A 136 -14.42 6.61 -2.81
N ILE A 137 -14.22 5.67 -3.74
CA ILE A 137 -14.80 5.71 -5.08
C ILE A 137 -16.31 5.44 -5.05
N SER A 138 -16.78 4.55 -4.17
CA SER A 138 -18.20 4.22 -4.06
C SER A 138 -19.04 5.37 -3.50
N MET A 139 -18.44 6.29 -2.73
CA MET A 139 -19.12 7.50 -2.24
C MET A 139 -19.53 8.47 -3.36
N ASP A 140 -18.92 8.37 -4.55
CA ASP A 140 -19.27 9.20 -5.72
C ASP A 140 -20.44 8.62 -6.53
N ILE A 141 -20.84 7.36 -6.29
CA ILE A 141 -21.97 6.71 -6.96
C ILE A 141 -23.24 6.97 -6.12
N ALA A 142 -23.78 8.18 -6.23
CA ALA A 142 -25.14 8.46 -5.79
C ALA A 142 -26.13 7.74 -6.73
N ASP A 143 -27.14 7.10 -6.14
CA ASP A 143 -28.27 6.39 -6.75
C ASP A 143 -28.05 4.94 -7.22
N GLY A 144 -28.49 4.00 -6.37
CA GLY A 144 -29.40 2.93 -6.80
C GLY A 144 -28.81 1.65 -7.39
N LEU A 145 -27.50 1.56 -7.65
CA LEU A 145 -26.91 0.30 -8.08
C LEU A 145 -26.39 -0.49 -6.87
N GLU A 146 -27.09 -1.58 -6.55
CA GLU A 146 -26.76 -2.58 -5.54
C GLU A 146 -25.25 -2.91 -5.44
N ASN A 147 -24.84 -3.34 -4.24
CA ASN A 147 -23.54 -3.85 -3.73
C ASN A 147 -22.63 -4.73 -4.64
N LYS A 148 -22.86 -4.84 -5.95
CA LYS A 148 -22.08 -5.60 -6.93
C LYS A 148 -20.60 -5.18 -7.09
N PRO A 149 -20.18 -3.90 -7.01
CA PRO A 149 -18.76 -3.58 -7.15
C PRO A 149 -17.94 -4.07 -5.94
N ARG A 150 -18.54 -4.12 -4.74
CA ARG A 150 -17.80 -4.41 -3.51
C ARG A 150 -17.21 -5.82 -3.49
N ALA A 151 -17.99 -6.83 -3.88
CA ALA A 151 -17.49 -8.20 -3.96
C ALA A 151 -16.30 -8.33 -4.94
N ARG A 152 -16.38 -7.66 -6.10
CA ARG A 152 -15.29 -7.63 -7.08
C ARG A 152 -14.06 -6.88 -6.55
N HIS A 153 -14.26 -5.79 -5.79
CA HIS A 153 -13.17 -5.06 -5.13
C HIS A 153 -12.48 -5.88 -4.07
N MET A 154 -13.22 -6.63 -3.25
CA MET A 154 -12.61 -7.54 -2.27
C MET A 154 -11.87 -8.68 -2.97
N HIS A 155 -12.42 -9.22 -4.06
CA HIS A 155 -11.74 -10.24 -4.85
C HIS A 155 -10.43 -9.71 -5.47
N LEU A 156 -10.42 -8.46 -5.95
CA LEU A 156 -9.18 -7.81 -6.37
C LEU A 156 -8.18 -7.64 -5.22
N ALA A 157 -8.65 -7.34 -3.99
CA ALA A 157 -7.79 -7.27 -2.81
C ALA A 157 -7.14 -8.62 -2.47
N GLU A 158 -7.87 -9.74 -2.62
CA GLU A 158 -7.32 -11.09 -2.50
C GLU A 158 -6.23 -11.36 -3.55
N ILE A 159 -6.51 -11.01 -4.81
CA ILE A 159 -5.57 -11.19 -5.93
C ILE A 159 -4.28 -10.41 -5.68
N THR A 160 -4.39 -9.13 -5.30
CA THR A 160 -3.22 -8.29 -4.99
C THR A 160 -2.40 -8.85 -3.83
N GLU A 161 -3.04 -9.35 -2.78
CA GLU A 161 -2.34 -9.93 -1.63
C GLU A 161 -1.65 -11.26 -1.98
N MET A 162 -2.25 -12.10 -2.84
CA MET A 162 -1.58 -13.31 -3.35
C MET A 162 -0.33 -12.97 -4.17
N ILE A 163 -0.40 -11.94 -5.03
CA ILE A 163 0.77 -11.46 -5.78
C ILE A 163 1.85 -10.93 -4.82
N HIS A 164 1.46 -10.14 -3.82
CA HIS A 164 2.38 -9.64 -2.81
C HIS A 164 3.08 -10.77 -2.03
N ILE A 165 2.33 -11.78 -1.59
CA ILE A 165 2.92 -12.90 -0.85
C ILE A 165 3.79 -13.78 -1.75
N SER A 166 3.40 -13.96 -3.01
CA SER A 166 4.24 -14.63 -4.01
C SER A 166 5.58 -13.92 -4.17
N SER A 167 5.60 -12.59 -4.27
CA SER A 167 6.86 -11.84 -4.40
C SER A 167 7.72 -11.98 -3.15
N LEU A 168 7.12 -11.93 -1.95
CA LEU A 168 7.86 -12.15 -0.69
C LEU A 168 8.51 -13.54 -0.60
N ILE A 169 7.81 -14.59 -1.05
CA ILE A 169 8.36 -15.95 -1.08
C ILE A 169 9.57 -16.04 -2.01
N HIS A 170 9.48 -15.43 -3.19
CA HIS A 170 10.58 -15.42 -4.14
C HIS A 170 11.76 -14.58 -3.64
N ASP A 171 11.50 -13.41 -3.04
CA ASP A 171 12.52 -12.58 -2.41
C ASP A 171 13.27 -13.34 -1.30
N ASP A 172 12.56 -14.08 -0.43
CA ASP A 172 13.19 -14.91 0.62
C ASP A 172 14.18 -15.95 0.05
N VAL A 173 13.85 -16.54 -1.10
CA VAL A 173 14.72 -17.52 -1.79
C VAL A 173 15.93 -16.83 -2.42
N LEU A 174 15.74 -15.65 -3.01
CA LEU A 174 16.80 -14.89 -3.68
C LEU A 174 17.78 -14.29 -2.66
N ASP A 175 17.28 -13.88 -1.50
CA ASP A 175 18.04 -13.26 -0.42
C ASP A 175 18.71 -14.28 0.52
N ASP A 176 18.46 -15.58 0.33
CA ASP A 176 18.89 -16.64 1.26
C ASP A 176 18.50 -16.35 2.72
N ALA A 177 17.32 -15.76 2.91
CA ALA A 177 16.84 -15.35 4.22
C ALA A 177 16.55 -16.59 5.10
N ASP A 178 17.01 -16.57 6.35
CA ASP A 178 16.67 -17.58 7.36
C ASP A 178 15.35 -17.27 8.08
N THR A 179 14.95 -15.99 8.15
CA THR A 179 13.75 -15.53 8.88
C THR A 179 12.94 -14.49 8.10
N ARG A 180 11.61 -14.50 8.30
CA ARG A 180 10.65 -13.51 7.79
C ARG A 180 9.58 -13.23 8.85
N ARG A 181 9.36 -11.95 9.20
CA ARG A 181 8.38 -11.50 10.22
C ARG A 181 8.58 -12.17 11.59
N GLY A 182 9.83 -12.34 12.02
CA GLY A 182 10.15 -12.99 13.30
C GLY A 182 9.92 -14.51 13.35
N MET A 183 9.60 -15.15 12.22
CA MET A 183 9.50 -16.60 12.07
C MET A 183 10.52 -17.10 11.06
N ASP A 184 10.79 -18.41 11.01
CA ASP A 184 11.62 -18.99 9.94
C ASP A 184 11.05 -18.66 8.56
N SER A 185 11.92 -18.38 7.60
CA SER A 185 11.53 -18.20 6.20
C SER A 185 11.00 -19.51 5.60
N LEU A 186 10.25 -19.41 4.49
CA LEU A 186 9.69 -20.60 3.86
C LEU A 186 10.80 -21.48 3.26
N ASN A 187 11.79 -20.89 2.61
CA ASN A 187 12.93 -21.59 2.02
C ASN A 187 13.77 -22.33 3.07
N PHE A 188 13.91 -21.80 4.29
CA PHE A 188 14.55 -22.51 5.39
C PHE A 188 13.76 -23.76 5.81
N LYS A 189 12.41 -23.65 5.88
CA LYS A 189 11.54 -24.75 6.33
C LYS A 189 11.35 -25.87 5.32
N VAL A 190 11.16 -25.53 4.05
CA VAL A 190 10.77 -26.51 3.02
C VAL A 190 11.80 -26.68 1.91
N GLY A 191 12.89 -25.91 1.95
CA GLY A 191 13.90 -25.86 0.91
C GLY A 191 13.53 -24.93 -0.24
N LYS A 192 14.56 -24.39 -0.90
CA LYS A 192 14.42 -23.41 -2.01
C LYS A 192 13.50 -23.90 -3.13
N LYS A 193 13.60 -25.17 -3.52
CA LYS A 193 12.81 -25.73 -4.64
C LYS A 193 11.31 -25.66 -4.37
N LEU A 194 10.86 -26.06 -3.18
CA LEU A 194 9.43 -26.02 -2.86
C LEU A 194 8.95 -24.58 -2.63
N ALA A 195 9.79 -23.72 -2.06
CA ALA A 195 9.48 -22.30 -1.90
C ALA A 195 9.23 -21.60 -3.24
N VAL A 196 10.09 -21.81 -4.25
CA VAL A 196 9.89 -21.26 -5.61
C VAL A 196 8.55 -21.73 -6.20
N LEU A 197 8.26 -23.03 -6.12
CA LEU A 197 7.01 -23.60 -6.63
C LEU A 197 5.78 -23.08 -5.87
N ALA A 198 5.90 -22.81 -4.58
CA ALA A 198 4.82 -22.22 -3.79
C ALA A 198 4.52 -20.77 -4.23
N GLY A 199 5.56 -19.98 -4.51
CA GLY A 199 5.41 -18.64 -5.10
C GLY A 199 4.73 -18.71 -6.47
N ASP A 200 5.23 -19.56 -7.37
CA ASP A 200 4.65 -19.74 -8.71
C ASP A 200 3.17 -20.15 -8.63
N PHE A 201 2.85 -21.08 -7.74
CA PHE A 201 1.47 -21.52 -7.51
C PHE A 201 0.56 -20.37 -7.06
N LEU A 202 1.00 -19.53 -6.11
CA LEU A 202 0.23 -18.36 -5.67
C LEU A 202 0.03 -17.35 -6.81
N LEU A 203 1.06 -17.11 -7.60
CA LEU A 203 0.97 -16.21 -8.76
C LEU A 203 -0.04 -16.73 -9.79
N PHE A 204 0.00 -18.02 -10.14
CA PHE A 204 -0.97 -18.62 -11.06
C PHE A 204 -2.39 -18.65 -10.49
N ARG A 205 -2.55 -18.88 -9.19
CA ARG A 205 -3.85 -18.77 -8.50
C ARG A 205 -4.39 -17.34 -8.57
N ALA A 206 -3.54 -16.34 -8.36
CA ALA A 206 -3.91 -14.94 -8.46
C ALA A 206 -4.40 -14.56 -9.87
N PHE A 207 -3.72 -15.00 -10.93
CA PHE A 207 -4.18 -14.75 -12.30
C PHE A 207 -5.42 -15.56 -12.67
N SER A 208 -5.57 -16.79 -12.17
CA SER A 208 -6.79 -17.58 -12.37
C SER A 208 -8.00 -16.87 -11.74
N ALA A 209 -7.83 -16.32 -10.54
CA ALA A 209 -8.83 -15.49 -9.88
C ALA A 209 -9.08 -14.17 -10.64
N ALA A 210 -8.03 -13.51 -11.15
CA ALA A 210 -8.15 -12.28 -11.92
C ALA A 210 -8.98 -12.46 -13.21
N VAL A 211 -8.88 -13.62 -13.88
CA VAL A 211 -9.72 -13.94 -15.04
C VAL A 211 -11.21 -13.98 -14.67
N SER A 212 -11.56 -14.42 -13.44
CA SER A 212 -12.95 -14.45 -12.98
C SER A 212 -13.56 -13.06 -12.74
N LEU A 213 -12.72 -12.01 -12.67
CA LEU A 213 -13.21 -10.63 -12.65
C LEU A 213 -13.77 -10.18 -14.00
N ASP A 214 -13.56 -10.94 -15.09
CA ASP A 214 -14.06 -10.67 -16.44
C ASP A 214 -13.76 -9.23 -16.92
N ASN A 215 -12.53 -8.77 -16.67
CA ASN A 215 -12.07 -7.45 -17.08
C ASN A 215 -10.60 -7.51 -17.53
N THR A 216 -10.38 -7.43 -18.84
CA THR A 216 -9.06 -7.56 -19.46
C THR A 216 -8.12 -6.41 -19.10
N GLU A 217 -8.65 -5.21 -18.85
CA GLU A 217 -7.85 -4.06 -18.41
C GLU A 217 -7.29 -4.30 -17.01
N VAL A 218 -8.09 -4.83 -16.09
CA VAL A 218 -7.64 -5.21 -14.74
C VAL A 218 -6.55 -6.26 -14.79
N VAL A 219 -6.72 -7.31 -15.61
CA VAL A 219 -5.69 -8.35 -15.81
C VAL A 219 -4.41 -7.74 -16.37
N SER A 220 -4.51 -6.80 -17.32
CA SER A 220 -3.35 -6.10 -17.89
C SER A 220 -2.62 -5.22 -16.85
N LEU A 221 -3.35 -4.53 -15.96
CA LEU A 221 -2.75 -3.76 -14.86
C LEU A 221 -2.01 -4.65 -13.86
N LEU A 222 -2.56 -5.81 -13.53
CA LEU A 222 -1.90 -6.79 -12.64
C LEU A 222 -0.67 -7.40 -13.31
N ALA A 223 -0.74 -7.77 -14.58
CA ALA A 223 0.42 -8.23 -15.35
C ALA A 223 1.53 -7.16 -15.41
N THR A 224 1.15 -5.89 -15.61
CA THR A 224 2.08 -4.75 -15.57
C THR A 224 2.74 -4.63 -14.20
N ALA A 225 1.97 -4.77 -13.12
CA ALA A 225 2.50 -4.75 -11.75
C ALA A 225 3.52 -5.88 -11.52
N VAL A 226 3.22 -7.11 -11.93
CA VAL A 226 4.14 -8.25 -11.78
C VAL A 226 5.44 -8.03 -12.56
N ASN A 227 5.35 -7.56 -13.81
CA ASN A 227 6.55 -7.23 -14.59
C ASN A 227 7.40 -6.13 -13.93
N ASN A 228 6.74 -5.15 -13.32
CA ASN A 228 7.40 -4.11 -12.54
C ASN A 228 8.11 -4.68 -11.30
N LEU A 229 7.48 -5.59 -10.55
CA LEU A 229 8.11 -6.22 -9.39
C LEU A 229 9.41 -6.95 -9.77
N VAL A 230 9.35 -7.77 -10.83
CA VAL A 230 10.54 -8.48 -11.36
C VAL A 230 11.62 -7.49 -11.81
N THR A 231 11.22 -6.40 -12.47
CA THR A 231 12.16 -5.34 -12.90
C THR A 231 12.83 -4.68 -11.69
N GLY A 232 12.06 -4.38 -10.65
CA GLY A 232 12.57 -3.80 -9.40
C GLY A 232 13.57 -4.70 -8.70
N GLU A 233 13.32 -6.01 -8.70
CA GLU A 233 14.25 -6.99 -8.12
C GLU A 233 15.54 -7.11 -8.93
N LEU A 234 15.46 -7.15 -10.26
CA LEU A 234 16.64 -7.15 -11.12
C LEU A 234 17.47 -5.87 -10.98
N MET A 235 16.83 -4.72 -10.81
CA MET A 235 17.50 -3.45 -10.50
C MET A 235 18.27 -3.55 -9.19
N GLN A 236 17.68 -4.13 -8.15
CA GLN A 236 18.37 -4.36 -6.88
C GLN A 236 19.60 -5.25 -7.05
N MET A 237 19.47 -6.36 -7.78
CA MET A 237 20.58 -7.31 -8.01
C MET A 237 21.72 -6.74 -8.87
N SER A 238 21.39 -5.88 -9.84
CA SER A 238 22.34 -5.40 -10.86
C SER A 238 22.89 -4.01 -10.57
N ILE A 239 22.78 -3.53 -9.33
CA ILE A 239 23.14 -2.16 -8.96
C ILE A 239 24.65 -1.90 -9.06
N THR A 240 25.03 -0.85 -9.78
CA THR A 240 26.44 -0.41 -9.86
C THR A 240 26.80 0.54 -8.70
N PRO A 241 28.09 0.71 -8.36
CA PRO A 241 28.52 1.65 -7.31
C PRO A 241 28.04 3.09 -7.54
N ALA A 242 27.97 3.55 -8.79
CA ALA A 242 27.47 4.88 -9.13
C ALA A 242 25.95 5.00 -8.92
N GLN A 243 25.19 3.97 -9.31
CA GLN A 243 23.74 3.93 -9.11
C GLN A 243 23.35 3.82 -7.63
N ARG A 244 24.19 3.18 -6.82
CA ARG A 244 23.98 3.04 -5.37
C ARG A 244 23.88 4.38 -4.63
N CYS A 245 24.49 5.44 -5.16
CA CYS A 245 24.41 6.78 -4.59
C CYS A 245 23.39 7.70 -5.29
N SER A 246 22.58 7.17 -6.22
CA SER A 246 21.61 7.95 -7.01
C SER A 246 20.22 7.87 -6.39
N MET A 247 19.71 9.01 -5.94
CA MET A 247 18.32 9.12 -5.45
C MET A 247 17.30 8.80 -6.55
N ASP A 248 17.58 9.15 -7.81
CA ASP A 248 16.69 8.82 -8.92
C ASP A 248 16.59 7.31 -9.15
N TYR A 249 17.73 6.61 -9.09
CA TYR A 249 17.76 5.15 -9.20
C TYR A 249 17.03 4.50 -8.02
N TYR A 250 17.26 5.00 -6.81
CA TYR A 250 16.53 4.58 -5.61
C TYR A 250 15.01 4.72 -5.79
N LEU A 251 14.52 5.91 -6.13
CA LEU A 251 13.08 6.16 -6.30
C LEU A 251 12.48 5.30 -7.42
N GLN A 252 13.23 5.04 -8.48
CA GLN A 252 12.81 4.16 -9.57
C GLN A 252 12.72 2.70 -9.12
N LYS A 253 13.74 2.19 -8.42
CA LYS A 253 13.74 0.85 -7.80
C LYS A 253 12.55 0.72 -6.84
N THR A 254 12.37 1.67 -5.94
CA THR A 254 11.29 1.72 -4.94
C THR A 254 9.91 1.76 -5.59
N TYR A 255 9.77 2.48 -6.69
CA TYR A 255 8.54 2.44 -7.48
C TYR A 255 8.28 1.01 -8.00
N TYR A 256 9.25 0.39 -8.67
CA TYR A 256 9.06 -0.92 -9.28
C TYR A 256 8.87 -2.06 -8.27
N LYS A 257 9.67 -2.08 -7.20
CA LYS A 257 9.67 -3.14 -6.19
C LYS A 257 8.50 -3.04 -5.20
N THR A 258 8.02 -1.82 -4.91
CA THR A 258 6.99 -1.61 -3.87
C THR A 258 5.75 -0.90 -4.41
N ALA A 259 5.90 0.30 -4.96
CA ALA A 259 4.74 1.15 -5.25
C ALA A 259 3.91 0.70 -6.47
N ALA A 260 4.51 -0.03 -7.41
CA ALA A 260 3.88 -0.42 -8.66
C ALA A 260 2.71 -1.39 -8.44
N LEU A 261 2.80 -2.29 -7.47
CA LEU A 261 1.70 -3.20 -7.14
C LEU A 261 0.51 -2.41 -6.57
N ILE A 262 0.78 -1.50 -5.63
CA ILE A 262 -0.25 -0.67 -4.99
C ILE A 262 -0.90 0.26 -6.01
N SER A 263 -0.12 0.96 -6.84
CA SER A 263 -0.62 1.92 -7.82
C SER A 263 -1.51 1.28 -8.88
N ASN A 264 -1.08 0.17 -9.48
CA ASN A 264 -1.87 -0.55 -10.48
C ASN A 264 -3.12 -1.17 -9.87
N SER A 265 -3.04 -1.67 -8.64
CA SER A 265 -4.20 -2.23 -7.94
C SER A 265 -5.23 -1.16 -7.57
N CYS A 266 -4.81 0.01 -7.08
CA CYS A 266 -5.71 1.16 -6.87
C CYS A 266 -6.39 1.60 -8.17
N LYS A 267 -5.64 1.65 -9.29
CA LYS A 267 -6.22 1.93 -10.60
C LYS A 267 -7.24 0.87 -11.01
N ALA A 268 -6.94 -0.41 -10.78
CA ALA A 268 -7.84 -1.52 -11.09
C ALA A 268 -9.15 -1.46 -10.29
N ILE A 269 -9.14 -0.98 -9.04
CA ILE A 269 -10.37 -0.71 -8.26
C ILE A 269 -11.25 0.32 -8.99
N ALA A 270 -10.66 1.42 -9.47
CA ALA A 270 -11.37 2.46 -10.22
C ALA A 270 -11.91 1.96 -11.58
N VAL A 271 -11.14 1.09 -12.26
CA VAL A 271 -11.57 0.43 -13.50
C VAL A 271 -12.76 -0.50 -13.24
N LEU A 272 -12.72 -1.31 -12.18
CA LEU A 272 -13.84 -2.20 -11.79
C LEU A 272 -15.10 -1.44 -11.38
N ALA A 273 -14.94 -0.22 -10.89
CA ALA A 273 -16.03 0.70 -10.57
C ALA A 273 -16.49 1.53 -11.78
N GLU A 274 -15.97 1.26 -12.99
CA GLU A 274 -16.33 1.94 -14.24
C GLU A 274 -16.16 3.47 -14.18
N GLN A 275 -15.18 3.92 -13.39
CA GLN A 275 -14.90 5.34 -13.22
C GLN A 275 -14.20 5.95 -14.44
N THR A 276 -14.25 7.28 -14.54
CA THR A 276 -13.59 8.03 -15.62
C THR A 276 -12.08 7.81 -15.62
N THR A 277 -11.44 7.99 -16.77
CA THR A 277 -9.98 7.89 -16.92
C THR A 277 -9.23 8.85 -16.00
N GLU A 278 -9.83 10.00 -15.68
CA GLU A 278 -9.31 10.96 -14.71
C GLU A 278 -9.26 10.36 -13.29
N VAL A 279 -10.36 9.78 -12.81
CA VAL A 279 -10.42 9.13 -11.49
C VAL A 279 -9.49 7.92 -11.43
N GLN A 280 -9.40 7.14 -12.51
CA GLN A 280 -8.45 6.03 -12.62
C GLN A 280 -6.99 6.51 -12.50
N ALA A 281 -6.63 7.62 -13.16
CA ALA A 281 -5.31 8.21 -13.06
C ALA A 281 -5.01 8.73 -11.65
N LEU A 282 -6.00 9.33 -10.97
CA LEU A 282 -5.86 9.79 -9.59
C LEU A 282 -5.67 8.64 -8.61
N ALA A 283 -6.44 7.55 -8.75
CA ALA A 283 -6.28 6.34 -7.93
C ALA A 283 -4.88 5.73 -8.12
N TYR A 284 -4.37 5.70 -9.35
CA TYR A 284 -3.01 5.29 -9.64
C TYR A 284 -1.96 6.17 -8.94
N GLN A 285 -2.08 7.50 -9.06
CA GLN A 285 -1.13 8.43 -8.44
C GLN A 285 -1.15 8.34 -6.91
N TYR A 286 -2.33 8.19 -6.31
CA TYR A 286 -2.46 7.95 -4.87
C TYR A 286 -1.67 6.71 -4.44
N GLY A 287 -1.91 5.56 -5.08
CA GLY A 287 -1.20 4.32 -4.74
C GLY A 287 0.31 4.42 -4.98
N ARG A 288 0.73 5.13 -6.04
CA ARG A 288 2.15 5.37 -6.35
C ARG A 288 2.84 6.18 -5.25
N HIS A 289 2.26 7.30 -4.86
CA HIS A 289 2.86 8.16 -3.84
C HIS A 289 2.84 7.50 -2.46
N LEU A 290 1.74 6.82 -2.12
CA LEU A 290 1.64 6.07 -0.87
C LEU A 290 2.69 4.97 -0.78
N GLY A 291 2.88 4.17 -1.84
CA GLY A 291 3.86 3.09 -1.86
C GLY A 291 5.31 3.58 -1.73
N ILE A 292 5.65 4.69 -2.40
CA ILE A 292 6.98 5.32 -2.27
C ILE A 292 7.19 5.83 -0.84
N ALA A 293 6.20 6.54 -0.28
CA ALA A 293 6.28 7.06 1.08
C ALA A 293 6.39 5.93 2.11
N TYR A 294 5.66 4.84 1.92
CA TYR A 294 5.72 3.66 2.78
C TYR A 294 7.13 3.07 2.83
N GLN A 295 7.77 2.86 1.68
CA GLN A 295 9.12 2.31 1.63
C GLN A 295 10.16 3.28 2.23
N LEU A 296 10.05 4.58 1.95
CA LEU A 296 10.95 5.58 2.54
C LEU A 296 10.90 5.54 4.07
N ILE A 297 9.70 5.41 4.65
CA ILE A 297 9.54 5.29 6.11
C ILE A 297 10.08 3.96 6.62
N ASP A 298 9.84 2.86 5.91
CA ASP A 298 10.40 1.54 6.25
C ASP A 298 11.94 1.59 6.31
N ASP A 299 12.56 2.16 5.28
CA ASP A 299 14.02 2.31 5.20
C ASP A 299 14.57 3.22 6.32
N ILE A 300 13.87 4.30 6.69
CA ILE A 300 14.26 5.16 7.82
C ILE A 300 14.13 4.40 9.15
N LEU A 301 13.07 3.62 9.31
CA LEU A 301 12.81 2.87 10.53
C LEU A 301 13.82 1.73 10.71
N ASP A 302 14.35 1.15 9.64
CA ASP A 302 15.47 0.20 9.73
C ASP A 302 16.71 0.81 10.40
N PHE A 303 16.93 2.13 10.28
CA PHE A 303 18.03 2.82 10.98
C PHE A 303 17.67 3.35 12.37
N THR A 304 16.43 3.74 12.57
CA THR A 304 16.00 4.51 13.76
C THR A 304 15.19 3.72 14.76
N GLY A 305 14.68 2.55 14.36
CA GLY A 305 13.84 1.70 15.18
C GLY A 305 14.63 0.97 16.26
N THR A 306 13.97 0.77 17.41
CA THR A 306 14.48 -0.12 18.44
C THR A 306 14.05 -1.55 18.09
N SER A 307 14.91 -2.55 18.37
CA SER A 307 14.68 -3.97 18.04
C SER A 307 13.32 -4.50 18.54
N ALA A 308 12.76 -3.89 19.59
CA ALA A 308 11.45 -4.24 20.15
C ALA A 308 10.23 -3.81 19.31
N SER A 309 10.32 -2.79 18.44
CA SER A 309 9.16 -2.27 17.70
C SER A 309 9.09 -2.70 16.23
N LEU A 310 10.17 -3.28 15.70
CA LEU A 310 10.29 -3.67 14.28
C LEU A 310 9.94 -5.13 13.99
N GLY A 311 9.72 -5.95 15.02
CA GLY A 311 9.50 -7.39 14.82
C GLY A 311 10.75 -8.04 14.22
N ASN A 312 11.85 -7.97 14.97
CA ASN A 312 13.13 -8.66 14.73
C ASN A 312 13.67 -8.60 13.29
N CYS A 313 14.31 -7.48 12.97
CA CYS A 313 15.66 -7.50 12.41
C CYS A 313 16.46 -6.49 13.24
N ASP A 314 17.60 -6.89 13.79
CA ASP A 314 18.54 -5.92 14.34
C ASP A 314 18.86 -4.91 13.22
N SER A 315 19.02 -3.64 13.61
CA SER A 315 19.34 -2.47 12.77
C SER A 315 20.63 -2.58 11.94
N SER A 316 21.19 -3.79 11.84
CA SER A 316 22.40 -4.17 11.15
C SER A 316 22.17 -4.95 9.85
N HIS A 317 20.98 -5.52 9.57
CA HIS A 317 20.83 -6.39 8.38
C HIS A 317 21.02 -5.67 7.04
N THR A 318 20.49 -4.46 6.87
CA THR A 318 20.67 -3.66 5.65
C THR A 318 22.16 -3.39 5.39
N PHE A 319 22.95 -3.13 6.44
CA PHE A 319 24.39 -2.91 6.33
C PHE A 319 25.20 -4.21 6.21
N CYS A 320 24.79 -5.29 6.89
CA CYS A 320 25.42 -6.61 6.86
C CYS A 320 25.30 -7.28 5.48
N ASP A 321 24.19 -7.05 4.77
CA ASP A 321 23.98 -7.51 3.40
C ASP A 321 24.53 -6.53 2.34
N GLY A 322 25.19 -5.44 2.77
CA GLY A 322 25.74 -4.42 1.89
C GLY A 322 24.70 -3.61 1.10
N ARG A 323 23.44 -3.62 1.56
CA ARG A 323 22.34 -2.84 0.98
C ARG A 323 22.42 -1.42 1.53
N ILE A 324 22.62 -0.47 0.63
CA ILE A 324 22.29 0.93 0.93
C ILE A 324 20.82 1.06 0.50
N PRO A 325 19.89 1.41 1.41
CA PRO A 325 18.51 1.63 1.05
C PRO A 325 18.38 2.51 -0.18
#